data_AF-A0A7V3YGP6-F1
#
_entry.id   AF-A0A7V3YGP6-F1
#
_cell.length_a   1.000
_cell.length_b   1.000
_cell.length_c   1.000
_cell.angle_alpha   90.00
_cell.angle_beta   90.00
_cell.angle_gamma   90.00
#
_symmetry.space_group_name_H-M   'P 1'
#
loop_
_entity.id
_entity.type
_entity.pdbx_description
1 polymer ?
#
loop_
_entity_poly.entity_id
_entity_poly.type
_entity_poly.pdbx_seq_one_letter_code
_entity_poly.pdbx_strand_id
1 'polypeptide(L)'
;MAQEGMKWHALSWDEVAKTLGTDTVQGLSEEEARARLLQYGPNVLLKKKGKGILAMFFEQFRDFLVLILLGAAVISLVLGEVTDSLVIMAILVVNACLGVF
;
A
#
# COMPACT_ATOMS: atom_id res chain seq x y z
N MET A 1 -14.24 12.09 17.56
CA MET A 1 -13.46 12.74 18.63
C MET A 1 -12.04 12.22 18.49
N ALA A 2 -11.14 12.99 17.89
CA ALA A 2 -9.77 12.56 17.67
C ALA A 2 -9.06 12.40 19.01
N GLN A 3 -8.40 11.27 19.24
CA GLN A 3 -7.53 11.08 20.40
C GLN A 3 -6.38 12.08 20.29
N GLU A 4 -6.38 13.14 21.10
CA GLU A 4 -5.19 13.96 21.30
C GLU A 4 -4.16 13.12 22.04
N GLY A 5 -3.25 12.50 21.28
CA GLY A 5 -2.10 11.79 21.84
C GLY A 5 -1.16 12.76 22.55
N MET A 6 -0.48 12.26 23.59
CA MET A 6 0.55 13.00 24.32
C MET A 6 1.58 13.61 23.36
N LYS A 7 1.86 14.91 23.51
CA LYS A 7 2.84 15.64 22.67
C LYS A 7 4.26 15.32 23.13
N TRP A 8 4.74 14.12 22.84
CA TRP A 8 6.06 13.62 23.23
C TRP A 8 7.21 14.60 22.93
N HIS A 9 7.13 15.32 21.80
CA HIS A 9 8.15 16.28 21.36
C HIS A 9 8.22 17.56 22.20
N ALA A 10 7.20 17.84 23.03
CA ALA A 10 7.14 19.03 23.88
C ALA A 10 7.51 18.74 25.34
N LEU A 11 7.70 17.47 25.71
CA LEU A 11 8.12 17.06 27.04
C LEU A 11 9.63 17.17 27.20
N SER A 12 10.09 17.47 28.42
CA SER A 12 11.50 17.36 28.77
C SER A 12 11.94 15.89 28.83
N TRP A 13 13.25 15.65 28.75
CA TRP A 13 13.78 14.29 28.77
C TRP A 13 13.48 13.55 30.09
N ASP A 14 13.43 14.26 31.23
CA ASP A 14 13.11 13.69 32.55
C ASP A 14 11.64 13.24 32.60
N GLU A 15 10.74 14.07 32.09
CA GLU A 15 9.31 13.75 32.00
C GLU A 15 9.08 12.55 31.07
N VAL A 16 9.80 12.47 29.95
CA VAL A 16 9.74 11.30 29.05
C VAL A 16 10.27 10.05 29.74
N ALA A 17 11.42 10.11 30.41
CA ALA A 17 12.03 8.98 31.11
C ALA A 17 11.12 8.43 32.22
N LYS A 18 10.52 9.33 33.00
CA LYS A 18 9.57 9.00 34.06
C LYS A 18 8.28 8.40 33.51
N THR A 19 7.74 8.99 32.44
CA THR A 19 6.50 8.51 31.80
C THR A 19 6.70 7.13 31.14
N LEU A 20 7.87 6.89 30.54
CA LEU A 20 8.22 5.61 29.93
C LEU A 20 8.82 4.60 30.91
N GLY A 21 9.01 4.98 32.18
CA GLY A 21 9.62 4.14 33.22
C GLY A 21 10.98 3.58 32.81
N THR A 22 11.83 4.40 32.19
CA THR A 22 13.17 3.99 31.72
C THR A 22 14.24 4.77 32.46
N ASP A 23 15.34 4.09 32.77
CA ASP A 23 16.55 4.76 33.24
C ASP A 23 17.26 5.44 32.06
N THR A 24 17.79 6.64 32.25
CA THR A 24 18.42 7.43 31.19
C THR A 24 19.88 7.04 30.93
N VAL A 25 20.51 6.30 31.84
CA VAL A 25 21.91 5.86 31.76
C VAL A 25 21.98 4.37 31.41
N GLN A 26 21.20 3.54 32.08
CA GLN A 26 21.20 2.08 31.95
C GLN A 26 20.13 1.56 31.00
N GLY A 27 19.11 2.35 30.68
CA GLY A 27 18.01 1.95 29.81
C GLY A 27 17.02 1.00 30.49
N LEU A 28 16.44 0.08 29.72
CA LEU A 28 15.49 -0.94 30.19
C LEU A 28 16.23 -2.22 30.57
N SER A 29 15.71 -2.95 31.56
CA SER A 29 16.14 -4.32 31.82
C SER A 29 15.73 -5.25 30.68
N GLU A 30 16.42 -6.40 30.54
CA GLU A 30 16.03 -7.40 29.53
C GLU A 30 14.60 -7.92 29.74
N GLU A 31 14.17 -8.08 30.99
CA GLU A 31 12.83 -8.55 31.33
C GLU A 31 11.76 -7.55 30.88
N GLU A 32 11.97 -6.26 31.18
CA GLU A 32 11.07 -5.18 30.77
C GLU A 32 11.04 -5.01 29.25
N ALA A 33 12.21 -5.09 28.59
CA ALA A 33 12.30 -5.05 27.13
C ALA A 33 11.52 -6.20 26.48
N ARG A 34 11.62 -7.43 27.01
CA ARG A 34 10.87 -8.60 26.53
C ARG A 34 9.37 -8.44 26.78
N ALA A 35 8.96 -7.95 27.95
CA ALA A 35 7.56 -7.68 28.28
C ALA A 35 6.95 -6.66 27.30
N ARG A 36 7.67 -5.56 27.04
CA ARG A 36 7.25 -4.54 26.06
C ARG A 36 7.21 -5.08 24.63
N LEU A 37 8.14 -5.95 24.24
CA LEU A 37 8.13 -6.58 22.92
C LEU A 37 6.88 -7.46 22.74
N LEU A 38 6.44 -8.16 23.78
CA LEU A 38 5.19 -8.94 23.75
C LEU A 38 3.95 -8.04 23.70
N GLN A 39 3.98 -6.89 24.38
CA GLN A 39 2.86 -5.95 24.44
C GLN A 39 2.68 -5.13 23.16
N TYR A 40 3.76 -4.51 22.68
CA TYR A 40 3.74 -3.58 21.54
C TYR A 40 4.08 -4.26 20.21
N GLY A 41 4.67 -5.45 20.27
CA GLY A 41 5.22 -6.11 19.10
C GLY A 41 6.57 -5.52 18.67
N PRO A 42 7.20 -6.14 17.65
CA PRO A 42 8.42 -5.62 17.06
C PRO A 42 8.17 -4.25 16.40
N ASN A 43 9.13 -3.34 16.51
CA ASN A 43 9.11 -2.05 15.82
C ASN A 43 9.43 -2.23 14.32
N VAL A 44 8.52 -2.89 13.61
CA VAL A 44 8.61 -3.15 12.19
C VAL A 44 7.30 -2.76 11.53
N LEU A 45 7.40 -2.00 10.44
CA LEU A 45 6.22 -1.69 9.64
C LEU A 45 5.76 -2.97 8.95
N LEU A 46 4.50 -3.32 9.16
CA LEU A 46 3.88 -4.43 8.45
C LEU A 46 3.89 -4.11 6.95
N LYS A 47 4.68 -4.88 6.19
CA LYS A 47 4.57 -4.87 4.72
C LYS A 47 3.18 -5.38 4.37
N LYS A 48 2.36 -4.53 3.75
CA LYS A 48 1.14 -5.01 3.09
C LYS A 48 1.57 -6.07 2.07
N LYS A 49 0.86 -7.20 2.07
CA LYS A 49 1.03 -8.20 1.02
C LYS A 49 0.82 -7.49 -0.31
N GLY A 50 1.80 -7.55 -1.21
CA GLY A 50 1.66 -7.02 -2.55
C GLY A 50 0.49 -7.69 -3.26
N LYS A 51 -0.14 -6.98 -4.20
CA LYS A 51 -1.14 -7.59 -5.07
C LYS A 51 -0.44 -8.64 -5.94
N GLY A 52 -1.09 -9.78 -6.17
CA GLY A 52 -0.56 -10.78 -7.10
C GLY A 52 -0.58 -10.25 -8.54
N ILE A 53 0.31 -10.79 -9.39
CA ILE A 53 0.45 -10.44 -10.81
C ILE A 53 -0.91 -10.43 -11.54
N LEU A 54 -1.72 -11.48 -11.35
CA LEU A 54 -3.06 -11.56 -11.95
C LEU A 54 -4.02 -10.49 -11.42
N ALA A 55 -3.95 -10.17 -10.13
CA ALA A 55 -4.79 -9.14 -9.54
C ALA A 55 -4.44 -7.74 -10.09
N MET A 56 -3.14 -7.48 -10.28
CA MET A 56 -2.67 -6.23 -10.91
C MET A 56 -3.08 -6.16 -12.39
N PHE A 57 -3.04 -7.28 -13.12
CA PHE A 57 -3.48 -7.33 -14.53
C PHE A 57 -4.97 -6.98 -14.67
N PHE A 58 -5.84 -7.60 -13.87
CA PHE A 58 -7.28 -7.30 -13.91
C PHE A 58 -7.63 -5.89 -13.39
N GLU A 59 -6.78 -5.30 -12.55
CA GLU A 59 -6.98 -3.93 -12.10
C GLU A 59 -6.83 -2.91 -13.24
N GLN A 60 -6.01 -3.20 -14.25
CA GLN A 60 -5.85 -2.35 -15.44
C GLN A 60 -7.17 -2.21 -16.22
N PHE A 61 -8.00 -3.25 -16.25
CA PHE A 61 -9.31 -3.21 -16.88
C PHE A 61 -10.38 -2.48 -16.07
N ARG A 62 -10.07 -2.05 -14.84
CA ARG A 62 -10.95 -1.21 -14.00
C ARG A 62 -10.68 0.28 -14.19
N ASP A 63 -9.62 0.64 -14.91
CA ASP A 63 -9.31 2.02 -15.23
C ASP A 63 -10.35 2.60 -16.20
N PHE A 64 -10.78 3.83 -15.92
CA PHE A 64 -11.85 4.48 -16.69
C PHE A 64 -11.47 4.66 -18.17
N LEU A 65 -10.20 5.00 -18.45
CA LEU A 65 -9.73 5.18 -19.82
C LEU A 65 -9.67 3.84 -20.56
N VAL A 66 -9.22 2.77 -19.87
CA VAL A 66 -9.21 1.41 -20.44
C VAL A 66 -10.61 0.94 -20.79
N LEU A 67 -11.61 1.23 -19.94
CA LEU A 67 -13.02 0.91 -20.22
C LEU A 67 -13.56 1.65 -21.45
N ILE A 68 -13.17 2.91 -21.64
CA ILE A 68 -13.52 3.67 -22.86
C ILE A 68 -12.92 3.00 -24.10
N LEU A 69 -11.65 2.61 -24.05
CA LEU A 69 -10.96 1.94 -25.16
C LEU A 69 -11.56 0.57 -25.46
N LEU A 70 -11.94 -0.19 -24.44
CA LEU A 70 -12.71 -1.43 -24.63
C LEU A 70 -14.04 -1.17 -25.34
N GLY A 71 -14.77 -0.12 -24.94
CA GLY A 71 -15.98 0.31 -25.63
C GLY A 71 -15.73 0.64 -27.10
N ALA A 72 -14.66 1.39 -27.40
CA ALA A 72 -14.27 1.71 -28.76
C ALA A 72 -13.90 0.46 -29.58
N ALA A 73 -13.16 -0.49 -28.99
CA ALA A 73 -12.81 -1.75 -29.63
C ALA A 73 -14.03 -2.60 -29.97
N VAL A 74 -15.04 -2.62 -29.09
CA VAL A 74 -16.32 -3.32 -29.33
C VAL A 74 -17.11 -2.63 -30.45
N ILE A 75 -17.21 -1.30 -30.43
CA ILE A 75 -17.90 -0.54 -31.49
C ILE A 75 -17.24 -0.79 -32.86
N SER A 76 -15.91 -0.69 -32.93
CA SER A 76 -15.13 -0.94 -34.15
C SER A 76 -15.34 -2.36 -34.67
N LEU A 77 -15.38 -3.37 -33.78
CA LEU A 77 -15.68 -4.75 -34.15
C LEU A 77 -17.10 -4.91 -34.74
N VAL A 78 -18.09 -4.25 -34.13
CA VAL A 78 -19.49 -4.26 -34.62
C VAL A 78 -19.61 -3.59 -35.99
N LEU A 79 -18.79 -2.58 -36.26
CA LEU A 79 -18.72 -1.91 -37.57
C LEU A 79 -17.97 -2.74 -38.64
N GLY A 80 -17.38 -3.88 -38.26
CA GLY A 80 -16.61 -4.75 -39.16
C GLY A 80 -15.16 -4.31 -39.35
N GLU A 81 -14.69 -3.32 -38.60
CA GLU A 81 -13.32 -2.82 -38.61
C GLU A 81 -12.41 -3.69 -37.72
N VAL A 82 -12.23 -4.95 -38.12
CA VAL A 82 -11.51 -5.94 -37.31
C VAL A 82 -10.06 -5.53 -37.04
N THR A 83 -9.39 -4.90 -38.02
CA THR A 83 -8.00 -4.43 -37.87
C THR A 83 -7.87 -3.40 -36.74
N ASP A 84 -8.77 -2.43 -36.70
CA ASP A 84 -8.72 -1.34 -35.74
C ASP A 84 -9.04 -1.85 -34.33
N SER A 85 -10.06 -2.71 -34.21
CA SER A 85 -10.37 -3.42 -32.96
C SER A 85 -9.18 -4.24 -32.44
N LEU A 86 -8.47 -4.96 -33.33
CA LEU A 86 -7.27 -5.73 -32.97
C LEU A 86 -6.12 -4.85 -32.50
N VAL A 87 -5.89 -3.70 -33.13
CA VAL A 87 -4.86 -2.73 -32.73
C VAL A 87 -5.16 -2.18 -31.33
N ILE A 88 -6.40 -1.78 -31.07
CA ILE A 88 -6.82 -1.29 -29.74
C ILE A 88 -6.64 -2.39 -28.69
N MET A 89 -7.07 -3.62 -28.99
CA MET A 89 -6.91 -4.75 -28.08
C MET A 89 -5.44 -5.05 -27.76
N ALA A 90 -4.56 -5.01 -28.78
CA ALA A 90 -3.13 -5.20 -28.60
C ALA A 90 -2.51 -4.13 -27.68
N ILE A 91 -2.89 -2.86 -27.86
CA ILE A 91 -2.43 -1.75 -26.99
C ILE A 91 -2.87 -2.00 -25.54
N LEU A 92 -4.12 -2.41 -25.31
CA LEU A 92 -4.62 -2.70 -23.97
C LEU A 92 -3.88 -3.85 -23.30
N VAL A 93 -3.61 -4.93 -24.04
CA VAL A 93 -2.85 -6.08 -23.52
C VAL A 93 -1.42 -5.67 -23.16
N VAL A 94 -0.75 -4.91 -24.03
CA VAL A 94 0.61 -4.41 -23.77
C VAL A 94 0.62 -3.50 -22.54
N ASN A 95 -0.33 -2.57 -22.43
CA ASN A 95 -0.43 -1.68 -21.27
C ASN A 95 -0.70 -2.47 -19.98
N ALA A 96 -1.56 -3.49 -20.04
CA ALA A 96 -1.86 -4.34 -18.91
C ALA A 96 -0.63 -5.17 -18.46
N CYS A 97 0.19 -5.64 -19.41
CA CYS A 97 1.47 -6.27 -19.10
C CYS A 97 2.45 -5.27 -18.46
N LEU A 98 2.63 -4.09 -19.05
CA LEU A 98 3.54 -3.06 -18.51
C LEU A 98 3.13 -2.55 -17.13
N GLY A 99 1.83 -2.50 -16.82
CA GLY A 99 1.34 -2.10 -15.50
C GLY A 99 1.54 -3.16 -14.40
N VAL A 100 1.95 -4.38 -14.77
CA VAL A 100 2.18 -5.51 -13.85
C VAL A 100 3.66 -5.73 -13.55
N PHE A 101 4.56 -5.32 -14.46
CA PHE A 101 6.03 -5.39 -14.32
C PHE A 101 6.62 -4.09 -13.80
#